data_AF-A0A0N5CBL1-F1
#
_entry.id   AF-A0A0N5CBL1-F1
#
_cell.length_a   1.000
_cell.length_b   1.000
_cell.length_c   1.000
_cell.angle_alpha   90.00
_cell.angle_beta   90.00
_cell.angle_gamma   90.00
#
_symmetry.space_group_name_H-M   'P 1'
#
loop_
_entity.id
_entity.type
_entity.pdbx_description
1 polymer ?
#
loop_
_entity_poly.entity_id
_entity_poly.type
_entity_poly.pdbx_seq_one_letter_code
_entity_poly.pdbx_strand_id
1 'polypeptide(L)'
;MSGRGKGGKAKTSGKAKSRSSRAGLQFPVGRLHRMLRKGNYAERVGAGAPVYLAAVLEYLAAEVLELAGNAARDNKKTRINPRHLQLAIRNDEELNKLLSGVTIAQGGVLPNIPSSLVPKKAAADDGADISYCIMQKLLVLSILALTISTIYCGSGSGSSESSEAKDLKKKKECAGDVVDETGDSGKPLLIEALFNVSITFTGEDKIIFEEFIIELEGLFASENYTSLEIVMYSSFKLKKFFLKYPVFYKQCQFLSIGSWGTFYDLIQVGVYLSADKFNGCLIVNESGKFDLIEAFLQFKSKCPNPAAFEVYISQLTLILESTEYSEAEKYALIYELILQISAEFPDLKEEFLELEIGTFGSIFMLQEISVQYYRMKEIKKLFKGKPKCEFVSALYSCLSDSKYQLSMSNKGYLKVLFDKFSVIIANDTLTYAEQIKAISYQYRQFIKTYYYLQETILSFEISAEFGTFGDFIAMFAFGESQECWPEDFLTFPEVTTEVATTEAATTEAPTTVPVTGDCSTASSVVLQVVGTQS
;
A
#
# COMPACT_ATOMS: atom_id res chain seq x y z
N MET A 1 42.89 42.34 34.78
CA MET A 1 41.51 42.81 34.51
C MET A 1 41.38 43.18 33.04
N SER A 2 40.63 42.42 32.23
CA SER A 2 39.95 43.00 31.07
C SER A 2 38.56 42.37 30.99
N GLY A 3 37.65 42.96 31.76
CA GLY A 3 36.23 42.67 31.63
C GLY A 3 35.75 43.22 30.31
N ARG A 4 35.57 42.36 29.31
CA ARG A 4 34.87 42.75 28.09
C ARG A 4 33.39 42.51 28.29
N GLY A 5 32.75 43.55 28.83
CA GLY A 5 31.32 43.60 29.05
C GLY A 5 30.52 43.28 27.78
N LYS A 6 29.41 42.58 28.01
CA LYS A 6 28.20 42.45 27.19
C LYS A 6 28.35 42.89 25.72
N GLY A 7 28.78 41.94 24.88
CA GLY A 7 28.23 41.75 23.53
C GLY A 7 28.40 42.86 22.48
N GLY A 8 29.26 43.86 22.70
CA GLY A 8 29.67 44.80 21.65
C GLY A 8 31.00 44.37 21.03
N LYS A 9 31.02 43.32 20.20
CA LYS A 9 32.25 42.93 19.47
C LYS A 9 31.96 42.69 18.00
N ALA A 10 32.55 43.59 17.21
CA ALA A 10 32.79 43.54 15.79
C ALA A 10 32.87 42.11 15.22
N LYS A 11 32.04 41.83 14.21
CA LYS A 11 32.24 40.74 13.27
C LYS A 11 31.90 41.27 11.88
N THR A 12 32.91 41.29 11.02
CA THR A 12 32.89 40.89 9.61
C THR A 12 31.57 41.03 8.86
N SER A 13 31.65 41.69 7.70
CA SER A 13 30.65 41.96 6.66
C SER A 13 29.88 40.74 6.10
N GLY A 14 29.36 39.85 6.94
CA GLY A 14 28.38 38.84 6.56
C GLY A 14 27.01 39.46 6.41
N LYS A 15 26.30 39.15 5.31
CA LYS A 15 24.91 39.61 5.10
C LYS A 15 24.06 39.25 6.32
N ALA A 16 23.45 40.25 6.95
CA ALA A 16 22.56 40.03 8.09
C ALA A 16 21.41 39.11 7.67
N LYS A 17 21.32 37.91 8.28
CA LYS A 17 20.22 36.96 8.04
C LYS A 17 18.89 37.58 8.45
N SER A 18 17.87 37.43 7.60
CA SER A 18 16.54 37.97 7.88
C SER A 18 15.87 37.18 9.02
N ARG A 19 14.89 37.80 9.69
CA ARG A 19 14.12 37.08 10.72
C ARG A 19 13.33 35.90 10.15
N SER A 20 12.86 36.01 8.91
CA SER A 20 12.22 34.90 8.19
C SER A 20 13.20 33.75 7.95
N SER A 21 14.40 34.02 7.44
CA SER A 21 15.39 32.97 7.16
C SER A 21 15.91 32.31 8.44
N ARG A 22 15.93 33.03 9.58
CA ARG A 22 16.28 32.45 10.89
C ARG A 22 15.19 31.55 11.44
N ALA A 23 13.94 31.77 11.05
CA ALA A 23 12.78 31.00 11.48
C ALA A 23 12.38 29.90 10.49
N GLY A 24 13.07 29.75 9.36
CA GLY A 24 12.73 28.78 8.31
C GLY A 24 11.47 29.12 7.51
N LEU A 25 11.00 30.37 7.54
CA LEU A 25 9.73 30.78 6.93
C LEU A 25 9.95 31.51 5.60
N GLN A 26 9.08 31.24 4.62
CA GLN A 26 8.99 32.02 3.38
C GLN A 26 8.27 33.36 3.61
N PHE A 27 7.33 33.43 4.55
CA PHE A 27 6.55 34.63 4.83
C PHE A 27 7.38 35.73 5.51
N PRO A 28 7.11 37.02 5.22
CA PRO A 28 7.94 38.13 5.68
C PRO A 28 7.65 38.53 7.13
N VAL A 29 8.27 37.84 8.10
CA VAL A 29 8.20 38.11 9.55
C VAL A 29 8.42 39.59 9.88
N GLY A 30 9.39 40.22 9.21
CA GLY A 30 9.69 41.64 9.44
C GLY A 30 8.56 42.59 9.05
N ARG A 31 7.84 42.26 7.98
CA ARG A 31 6.67 43.02 7.51
C ARG A 31 5.49 42.83 8.45
N LEU A 32 5.23 41.60 8.89
CA LEU A 32 4.16 41.28 9.84
C LEU A 32 4.36 41.97 11.19
N HIS A 33 5.59 42.02 11.71
CA HIS A 33 5.88 42.78 12.93
C HIS A 33 5.54 44.27 12.80
N ARG A 34 5.82 44.88 11.64
CA ARG A 34 5.47 46.28 11.37
C ARG A 34 3.95 46.46 11.25
N MET A 35 3.26 45.53 10.58
CA MET A 35 1.80 45.57 10.44
C MET A 35 1.10 45.43 11.81
N LEU A 36 1.57 44.54 12.68
CA LEU A 36 1.04 44.38 14.04
C LEU A 36 1.18 45.67 14.87
N ARG A 37 2.32 46.37 14.77
CA ARG A 37 2.52 47.67 15.44
C ARG A 37 1.65 48.77 14.85
N LYS A 38 1.51 48.83 13.52
CA LYS A 38 0.67 49.85 12.85
C LYS A 38 -0.83 49.61 13.09
N GLY A 39 -1.24 48.37 13.30
CA GLY A 39 -2.64 47.99 13.52
C GLY A 39 -3.17 48.29 14.92
N ASN A 40 -2.33 48.79 15.85
CA ASN A 40 -2.71 49.17 17.21
C ASN A 40 -3.46 48.08 18.00
N TYR A 41 -3.15 46.80 17.75
CA TYR A 41 -3.79 45.68 18.45
C TYR A 41 -3.41 45.58 19.93
N ALA A 42 -2.23 46.10 20.30
CA ALA A 42 -1.72 46.18 21.67
C ALA A 42 -0.65 47.27 21.78
N GLU A 43 -0.42 47.79 23.00
CA GLU A 43 0.62 48.79 23.27
C GLU A 43 2.04 48.28 22.93
N ARG A 44 2.30 46.98 23.18
CA ARG A 44 3.58 46.33 22.89
C ARG A 44 3.35 45.02 22.15
N VAL A 45 4.24 44.74 21.19
CA VAL A 45 4.24 43.49 20.42
C VAL A 45 5.53 42.74 20.73
N GLY A 46 5.40 41.54 21.30
CA GLY A 46 6.52 40.65 21.61
C GLY A 46 7.26 40.18 20.36
N ALA A 47 8.54 39.85 20.48
CA ALA A 47 9.39 39.49 19.33
C ALA A 47 8.97 38.16 18.65
N GLY A 48 8.39 37.22 19.40
CA GLY A 48 7.92 35.92 18.90
C GLY A 48 6.54 35.97 18.22
N ALA A 49 5.67 36.92 18.59
CA ALA A 49 4.33 37.07 18.00
C ALA A 49 4.33 37.17 16.45
N PRO A 50 5.17 38.00 15.80
CA PRO A 50 5.21 38.06 14.34
C PRO A 50 5.82 36.82 13.68
N VAL A 51 6.59 36.01 14.41
CA VAL A 51 7.14 34.75 13.89
C VAL A 51 6.03 33.71 13.88
N TYR A 52 5.32 33.55 15.00
CA TYR A 52 4.20 32.63 15.13
C TYR A 52 3.09 32.93 14.11
N LEU A 53 2.68 34.20 14.02
CA LEU A 53 1.67 34.61 13.04
C LEU A 53 2.14 34.38 11.59
N ALA A 54 3.43 34.59 11.29
CA ALA A 54 3.96 34.29 9.96
C ALA A 54 3.86 32.80 9.62
N ALA A 55 4.21 31.93 10.56
CA ALA A 55 4.12 30.48 10.38
C ALA A 55 2.66 30.03 10.15
N VAL A 56 1.72 30.52 10.95
CA VAL A 56 0.30 30.19 10.79
C VAL A 56 -0.24 30.67 9.45
N LEU A 57 0.09 31.89 9.02
CA LEU A 57 -0.35 32.42 7.73
C LEU A 57 0.28 31.68 6.55
N GLU A 58 1.54 31.24 6.69
CA GLU A 58 2.24 30.44 5.68
C GLU A 58 1.61 29.05 5.55
N TYR A 59 1.31 28.41 6.68
CA TYR A 59 0.59 27.14 6.73
C TYR A 59 -0.78 27.22 6.06
N LEU A 60 -1.62 28.19 6.44
CA LEU A 60 -2.95 28.37 5.84
C LEU A 60 -2.88 28.68 4.33
N ALA A 61 -1.87 29.47 3.91
CA ALA A 61 -1.67 29.74 2.49
C ALA A 61 -1.24 28.48 1.72
N ALA A 62 -0.36 27.65 2.30
CA ALA A 62 0.06 26.39 1.71
C ALA A 62 -1.13 25.43 1.56
N GLU A 63 -1.95 25.26 2.62
CA GLU A 63 -3.14 24.39 2.61
C GLU A 63 -4.13 24.79 1.51
N VAL A 64 -4.49 26.08 1.43
CA VAL A 64 -5.40 26.58 0.40
C VAL A 64 -4.80 26.40 -1.01
N LEU A 65 -3.49 26.63 -1.18
CA LEU A 65 -2.82 26.46 -2.47
C LEU A 65 -2.69 25.00 -2.89
N GLU A 66 -2.50 24.09 -1.94
CA GLU A 66 -2.46 22.64 -2.19
C GLU A 66 -3.81 22.16 -2.72
N LEU A 67 -4.89 22.46 -2.00
CA LEU A 67 -6.24 22.08 -2.39
C LEU A 67 -6.68 22.77 -3.70
N ALA A 68 -6.35 24.05 -3.88
CA ALA A 68 -6.65 24.77 -5.12
C ALA A 68 -5.78 24.28 -6.30
N GLY A 69 -4.56 23.82 -6.04
CA GLY A 69 -3.69 23.16 -7.00
C GLY A 69 -4.29 21.82 -7.45
N ASN A 70 -4.80 21.03 -6.50
CA ASN A 70 -5.54 19.80 -6.78
C ASN A 70 -6.80 20.11 -7.63
N ALA A 71 -7.62 21.08 -7.23
CA ALA A 71 -8.79 21.49 -8.00
C ALA A 71 -8.44 22.03 -9.40
N ALA A 72 -7.29 22.69 -9.57
CA ALA A 72 -6.80 23.11 -10.89
C ALA A 72 -6.45 21.90 -11.77
N ARG A 73 -5.73 20.94 -11.19
CA ARG A 73 -5.34 19.69 -11.85
C ARG A 73 -6.54 18.85 -12.25
N ASP A 74 -7.56 18.75 -11.40
CA ASP A 74 -8.81 18.03 -11.68
C ASP A 74 -9.58 18.67 -12.85
N ASN A 75 -9.50 20.00 -12.97
CA ASN A 75 -10.03 20.75 -14.09
C ASN A 75 -9.09 20.77 -15.32
N LYS A 76 -8.03 19.95 -15.32
CA LYS A 76 -7.02 19.83 -16.38
C LYS A 76 -6.35 21.17 -16.73
N LYS A 77 -6.13 22.01 -15.72
CA LYS A 77 -5.47 23.32 -15.85
C LYS A 77 -4.22 23.38 -15.01
N THR A 78 -3.15 23.93 -15.57
CA THR A 78 -1.87 24.13 -14.86
C THR A 78 -1.82 25.42 -14.04
N ARG A 79 -2.78 26.34 -14.26
CA ARG A 79 -2.88 27.62 -13.56
C ARG A 79 -4.08 27.64 -12.61
N ILE A 80 -3.83 27.99 -11.36
CA ILE A 80 -4.88 28.24 -10.35
C ILE A 80 -5.67 29.49 -10.76
N ASN A 81 -7.00 29.38 -10.76
CA ASN A 81 -7.93 30.48 -11.01
C ASN A 81 -8.89 30.62 -9.81
N PRO A 82 -9.72 31.69 -9.74
CA PRO A 82 -10.64 31.87 -8.61
C PRO A 82 -11.68 30.75 -8.45
N ARG A 83 -12.05 30.07 -9.55
CA ARG A 83 -12.94 28.90 -9.51
C ARG A 83 -12.30 27.75 -8.74
N HIS A 84 -11.01 27.49 -8.92
CA HIS A 84 -10.30 26.43 -8.21
C HIS A 84 -10.19 26.73 -6.71
N LEU A 85 -9.96 28.00 -6.34
CA LEU A 85 -9.99 28.44 -4.93
C LEU A 85 -11.38 28.22 -4.30
N GLN A 86 -12.45 28.57 -5.01
CA GLN A 86 -13.82 28.35 -4.53
C GLN A 86 -14.13 26.87 -4.35
N LEU A 87 -13.75 26.01 -5.29
CA LEU A 87 -13.97 24.58 -5.19
C LEU A 87 -13.19 23.99 -4.00
N ALA A 88 -11.91 24.37 -3.85
CA ALA A 88 -11.08 23.93 -2.74
C ALA A 88 -11.66 24.34 -1.38
N ILE A 89 -11.99 25.62 -1.21
CA ILE A 89 -12.46 26.16 0.07
C ILE A 89 -13.85 25.63 0.44
N ARG A 90 -14.75 25.42 -0.53
CA ARG A 90 -16.13 24.98 -0.23
C ARG A 90 -16.29 23.47 -0.10
N ASN A 91 -15.36 22.69 -0.64
CA ASN A 91 -15.34 21.23 -0.46
C ASN A 91 -14.60 20.79 0.82
N ASP A 92 -13.79 21.67 1.41
CA ASP A 92 -13.13 21.43 2.68
C ASP A 92 -13.93 22.00 3.85
N GLU A 93 -14.20 21.19 4.88
CA GLU A 93 -15.08 21.58 5.99
C GLU A 93 -14.47 22.70 6.85
N GLU A 94 -13.18 22.61 7.16
CA GLU A 94 -12.48 23.53 8.03
C GLU A 94 -12.31 24.91 7.37
N LEU A 95 -11.88 24.93 6.11
CA LEU A 95 -11.75 26.14 5.31
C LEU A 95 -13.11 26.76 4.98
N ASN A 96 -14.13 25.95 4.71
CA ASN A 96 -15.48 26.47 4.48
C ASN A 96 -16.03 27.16 5.73
N LYS A 97 -15.76 26.60 6.91
CA LYS A 97 -16.14 27.20 8.20
C LYS A 97 -15.35 28.48 8.46
N LEU A 98 -14.02 28.45 8.28
CA LEU A 98 -13.13 29.60 8.44
C LEU A 98 -13.51 30.76 7.51
N LEU A 99 -13.95 30.45 6.28
CA LEU A 99 -14.29 31.42 5.22
C LEU A 99 -15.80 31.47 4.91
N SER A 100 -16.63 31.15 5.90
CA SER A 100 -18.10 31.10 5.76
C SER A 100 -18.71 32.44 5.34
N GLY A 101 -18.13 33.56 5.79
CA GLY A 101 -18.57 34.92 5.43
C GLY A 101 -17.82 35.58 4.26
N VAL A 102 -16.92 34.86 3.58
CA VAL A 102 -16.05 35.43 2.53
C VAL A 102 -16.58 35.12 1.14
N THR A 103 -16.70 36.15 0.28
CA THR A 103 -17.06 35.98 -1.14
C THR A 103 -15.81 35.96 -2.02
N ILE A 104 -15.62 34.88 -2.77
CA ILE A 104 -14.52 34.76 -3.74
C ILE A 104 -15.01 35.27 -5.09
N ALA A 105 -14.48 36.42 -5.52
CA ALA A 105 -14.78 36.99 -6.82
C ALA A 105 -14.44 35.99 -7.95
N GLN A 106 -15.35 35.83 -8.92
CA GLN A 106 -15.23 34.87 -10.02
C GLN A 106 -15.13 33.38 -9.61
N GLY A 107 -15.46 33.05 -8.36
CA GLY A 107 -15.42 31.67 -7.85
C GLY A 107 -16.61 30.79 -8.28
N GLY A 108 -17.77 31.39 -8.56
CA GLY A 108 -19.02 30.65 -8.79
C GLY A 108 -19.49 29.87 -7.55
N VAL A 109 -20.32 28.85 -7.74
CA VAL A 109 -20.87 28.01 -6.65
C VAL A 109 -20.59 26.53 -6.86
N LEU A 110 -20.64 25.72 -5.80
CA LEU A 110 -20.53 24.27 -5.95
C LEU A 110 -21.70 23.74 -6.79
N PRO A 111 -21.46 22.84 -7.76
CA PRO A 111 -22.54 22.19 -8.50
C PRO A 111 -23.41 21.37 -7.55
N ASN A 112 -24.66 21.78 -7.34
CA ASN A 112 -25.63 21.05 -6.53
C ASN A 112 -27.03 21.30 -7.08
N ILE A 113 -27.78 20.22 -7.35
CA ILE A 113 -29.17 20.28 -7.80
C ILE A 113 -30.02 19.57 -6.74
N PRO A 114 -30.94 20.28 -6.06
CA PRO A 114 -31.89 19.66 -5.14
C PRO A 114 -32.67 18.53 -5.82
N SER A 115 -32.84 17.40 -5.14
CA SER A 115 -33.51 16.20 -5.67
C SER A 115 -34.95 16.46 -6.13
N SER A 116 -35.62 17.46 -5.56
CA SER A 116 -36.96 17.89 -5.97
C SER A 116 -37.02 18.51 -7.37
N LEU A 117 -35.89 19.03 -7.87
CA LEU A 117 -35.76 19.66 -9.18
C LEU A 117 -35.26 18.68 -10.25
N VAL A 118 -34.85 17.47 -9.84
CA VAL A 118 -34.48 16.40 -10.76
C VAL A 118 -35.77 15.80 -11.34
N PRO A 119 -35.85 15.57 -12.67
CA PRO A 119 -37.03 14.98 -13.29
C PRO A 119 -37.42 13.67 -12.60
N LYS A 120 -38.68 13.57 -12.15
CA LYS A 120 -39.21 12.30 -11.63
C LYS A 120 -39.22 11.29 -12.76
N LYS A 121 -38.51 10.19 -12.57
CA LYS A 121 -38.48 9.08 -13.52
C LYS A 121 -39.90 8.51 -13.61
N ALA A 122 -40.53 8.61 -14.78
CA ALA A 122 -41.84 7.99 -15.01
C ALA A 122 -41.70 6.46 -14.87
N ALA A 123 -42.60 5.85 -14.10
CA ALA A 123 -42.73 4.41 -14.03
C ALA A 123 -43.15 3.91 -15.42
N ALA A 124 -42.26 3.17 -16.08
CA ALA A 124 -42.56 2.42 -17.27
C ALA A 124 -42.82 0.97 -16.86
N ASP A 125 -43.97 0.50 -17.32
CA ASP A 125 -44.61 -0.79 -17.16
C ASP A 125 -43.74 -1.97 -17.65
N ASP A 126 -44.10 -3.16 -17.19
CA ASP A 126 -43.34 -4.41 -17.24
C ASP A 126 -42.82 -4.81 -18.63
N GLY A 127 -41.51 -5.15 -18.71
CA GLY A 127 -40.93 -5.84 -19.88
C GLY A 127 -39.60 -5.31 -20.42
N ALA A 128 -38.59 -5.03 -19.59
CA ALA A 128 -37.22 -4.76 -20.08
C ALA A 128 -36.13 -5.01 -19.01
N ASP A 129 -36.14 -6.18 -18.37
CA ASP A 129 -35.27 -6.48 -17.21
C ASP A 129 -33.80 -6.81 -17.56
N ILE A 130 -33.38 -6.66 -18.82
CA ILE A 130 -32.01 -6.98 -19.25
C ILE A 130 -31.19 -5.71 -19.54
N SER A 131 -31.82 -4.58 -19.88
CA SER A 131 -31.09 -3.35 -20.26
C SER A 131 -30.66 -2.51 -19.06
N TYR A 132 -31.42 -2.52 -17.96
CA TYR A 132 -31.16 -1.64 -16.80
C TYR A 132 -29.99 -2.13 -15.94
N CYS A 133 -29.81 -3.45 -15.82
CA CYS A 133 -28.64 -4.05 -15.17
C CYS A 133 -27.35 -3.81 -15.98
N ILE A 134 -27.46 -3.79 -17.31
CA ILE A 134 -26.35 -3.47 -18.22
C ILE A 134 -25.99 -1.98 -18.15
N MET A 135 -26.98 -1.08 -18.16
CA MET A 135 -26.74 0.38 -18.12
C MET A 135 -26.23 0.87 -16.76
N GLN A 136 -26.63 0.24 -15.65
CA GLN A 136 -26.12 0.58 -14.31
C GLN A 136 -24.70 0.02 -14.09
N LYS A 137 -24.40 -1.16 -14.64
CA LYS A 137 -23.01 -1.66 -14.75
C LYS A 137 -22.17 -0.77 -15.67
N LEU A 138 -22.70 -0.30 -16.80
CA LEU A 138 -22.02 0.63 -17.71
C LEU A 138 -21.77 2.00 -17.09
N LEU A 139 -22.68 2.52 -16.26
CA LEU A 139 -22.48 3.78 -15.56
C LEU A 139 -21.37 3.65 -14.50
N VAL A 140 -21.37 2.55 -13.73
CA VAL A 140 -20.31 2.24 -12.76
C VAL A 140 -18.98 1.98 -13.46
N LEU A 141 -18.96 1.27 -14.59
CA LEU A 141 -17.80 1.11 -15.47
C LEU A 141 -17.32 2.44 -16.07
N SER A 142 -18.23 3.37 -16.40
CA SER A 142 -17.87 4.69 -16.96
C SER A 142 -17.32 5.65 -15.91
N ILE A 143 -17.82 5.59 -14.67
CA ILE A 143 -17.30 6.35 -13.54
C ILE A 143 -15.97 5.74 -13.08
N LEU A 144 -15.83 4.41 -13.10
CA LEU A 144 -14.53 3.76 -12.92
C LEU A 144 -13.55 4.14 -14.02
N ALA A 145 -13.98 4.12 -15.29
CA ALA A 145 -13.16 4.52 -16.43
C ALA A 145 -12.72 5.98 -16.32
N LEU A 146 -13.51 6.88 -15.71
CA LEU A 146 -13.11 8.25 -15.42
C LEU A 146 -12.09 8.34 -14.26
N THR A 147 -12.21 7.50 -13.22
CA THR A 147 -11.19 7.40 -12.14
C THR A 147 -9.92 6.66 -12.56
N ILE A 148 -10.00 5.78 -13.56
CA ILE A 148 -8.87 5.08 -14.18
C ILE A 148 -8.22 5.96 -15.27
N SER A 149 -9.00 6.80 -15.95
CA SER A 149 -8.43 7.81 -16.87
C SER A 149 -7.56 8.84 -16.15
N THR A 150 -7.80 9.10 -14.86
CA THR A 150 -6.86 9.88 -14.03
C THR A 150 -5.58 9.11 -13.65
N ILE A 151 -5.58 7.77 -13.75
CA ILE A 151 -4.36 6.93 -13.62
C ILE A 151 -3.51 7.06 -14.90
N TYR A 152 -4.13 7.17 -16.08
CA TYR A 152 -3.43 7.22 -17.37
C TYR A 152 -3.12 8.63 -17.92
N CYS A 153 -3.91 9.66 -17.60
CA CYS A 153 -3.65 11.04 -18.03
C CYS A 153 -2.71 11.84 -17.09
N GLY A 154 -1.95 11.15 -16.24
CA GLY A 154 -0.81 11.69 -15.50
C GLY A 154 0.51 11.60 -16.28
N SER A 155 0.49 11.67 -17.61
CA SER A 155 1.68 11.62 -18.46
C SER A 155 2.06 13.02 -18.94
N GLY A 156 2.72 13.75 -18.05
CA GLY A 156 3.54 14.92 -18.37
C GLY A 156 4.95 14.67 -17.86
N SER A 157 5.75 13.93 -18.64
CA SER A 157 7.19 13.72 -18.46
C SER A 157 7.68 13.41 -17.03
N GLY A 158 7.65 12.14 -16.63
CA GLY A 158 8.41 11.60 -15.49
C GLY A 158 7.64 10.63 -14.57
N SER A 159 7.85 9.32 -14.76
CA SER A 159 7.46 8.14 -13.93
C SER A 159 5.99 7.67 -13.95
N SER A 160 5.76 6.45 -14.44
CA SER A 160 4.55 5.61 -14.37
C SER A 160 4.29 5.00 -12.97
N GLU A 161 5.14 5.31 -11.99
CA GLU A 161 5.19 4.69 -10.67
C GLU A 161 4.04 5.14 -9.75
N SER A 162 3.49 4.20 -8.96
CA SER A 162 2.48 4.46 -7.93
C SER A 162 3.00 5.38 -6.80
N SER A 163 2.08 5.93 -5.99
CA SER A 163 2.48 6.81 -4.89
C SER A 163 3.13 6.07 -3.74
N GLU A 164 2.69 4.84 -3.48
CA GLU A 164 3.22 3.95 -2.46
C GLU A 164 4.66 3.55 -2.82
N ALA A 165 4.91 3.21 -4.08
CA ALA A 165 6.26 2.94 -4.58
C ALA A 165 7.18 4.16 -4.47
N LYS A 166 6.67 5.37 -4.80
CA LYS A 166 7.44 6.62 -4.67
C LYS A 166 7.82 6.92 -3.21
N ASP A 167 6.89 6.72 -2.27
CA ASP A 167 7.16 6.95 -0.86
C ASP A 167 8.20 5.95 -0.32
N LEU A 168 8.06 4.68 -0.67
CA LEU A 168 8.99 3.63 -0.26
C LEU A 168 10.39 3.82 -0.89
N LYS A 169 10.46 4.18 -2.18
CA LYS A 169 11.72 4.48 -2.89
C LYS A 169 12.43 5.68 -2.28
N LYS A 170 11.70 6.74 -1.96
CA LYS A 170 12.25 7.90 -1.24
C LYS A 170 12.82 7.49 0.13
N LYS A 171 12.07 6.70 0.91
CA LYS A 171 12.52 6.19 2.22
C LYS A 171 13.76 5.31 2.10
N LYS A 172 13.85 4.49 1.04
CA LYS A 172 15.03 3.70 0.72
C LYS A 172 16.23 4.58 0.38
N GLU A 173 16.05 5.61 -0.45
CA GLU A 173 17.13 6.54 -0.83
C GLU A 173 17.69 7.30 0.38
N CYS A 174 16.85 7.65 1.34
CA CYS A 174 17.26 8.31 2.59
C CYS A 174 17.40 7.34 3.77
N ALA A 175 17.49 6.03 3.53
CA ALA A 175 17.54 5.02 4.59
C ALA A 175 18.76 5.19 5.50
N GLY A 176 19.89 5.65 4.95
CA GLY A 176 21.11 5.93 5.72
C GLY A 176 20.88 6.91 6.88
N ASP A 177 19.96 7.86 6.74
CA ASP A 177 19.65 8.87 7.76
C ASP A 177 19.20 8.23 9.09
N VAL A 178 18.59 7.05 9.04
CA VAL A 178 18.17 6.27 10.22
C VAL A 178 19.37 5.92 11.13
N VAL A 179 20.56 5.81 10.54
CA VAL A 179 21.84 5.47 11.19
C VAL A 179 22.73 6.70 11.35
N ASP A 180 22.81 7.54 10.32
CA ASP A 180 23.78 8.62 10.22
C ASP A 180 23.30 9.93 10.90
N GLU A 181 21.99 10.18 10.92
CA GLU A 181 21.44 11.33 11.64
C GLU A 181 21.27 11.02 13.12
N THR A 182 21.40 12.09 13.93
CA THR A 182 21.29 11.99 15.39
C THR A 182 20.07 12.77 15.88
N GLY A 183 19.37 12.21 16.86
CA GLY A 183 18.29 12.91 17.52
C GLY A 183 18.78 13.83 18.64
N ASP A 184 17.86 14.27 19.49
CA ASP A 184 18.15 15.27 20.54
C ASP A 184 19.13 14.74 21.59
N SER A 185 19.23 13.42 21.74
CA SER A 185 20.14 12.75 22.67
C SER A 185 21.57 12.59 22.11
N GLY A 186 21.78 12.86 20.82
CA GLY A 186 23.03 12.58 20.10
C GLY A 186 23.20 11.11 19.70
N LYS A 187 22.20 10.25 19.94
CA LYS A 187 22.17 8.87 19.44
C LYS A 187 21.62 8.81 18.01
N PRO A 188 21.96 7.76 17.23
CA PRO A 188 21.34 7.51 15.93
C PRO A 188 19.81 7.50 16.00
N LEU A 189 19.13 7.98 14.96
CA LEU A 189 17.67 8.12 14.95
C LEU A 189 16.92 6.83 15.33
N LEU A 190 17.34 5.67 14.82
CA LEU A 190 16.70 4.39 15.17
C LEU A 190 16.82 4.08 16.65
N ILE A 191 18.02 4.21 17.19
CA ILE A 191 18.32 3.90 18.58
C ILE A 191 17.55 4.85 19.49
N GLU A 192 17.54 6.15 19.18
CA GLU A 192 16.76 7.14 19.93
C GLU A 192 15.25 6.83 19.90
N ALA A 193 14.71 6.48 18.73
CA ALA A 193 13.31 6.08 18.62
C ALA A 193 13.00 4.87 19.50
N LEU A 194 13.84 3.83 19.48
CA LEU A 194 13.66 2.65 20.33
C LEU A 194 13.75 3.00 21.82
N PHE A 195 14.69 3.83 22.26
CA PHE A 195 14.74 4.29 23.65
C PHE A 195 13.49 5.08 24.06
N ASN A 196 12.96 5.93 23.18
CA ASN A 196 11.73 6.67 23.46
C ASN A 196 10.54 5.73 23.66
N VAL A 197 10.49 4.64 22.88
CA VAL A 197 9.51 3.57 23.08
C VAL A 197 9.76 2.82 24.38
N SER A 198 11.02 2.51 24.73
CA SER A 198 11.34 1.73 25.94
C SER A 198 10.86 2.39 27.23
N ILE A 199 10.81 3.73 27.27
CA ILE A 199 10.29 4.52 28.40
C ILE A 199 8.80 4.22 28.67
N THR A 200 8.05 3.80 27.65
CA THR A 200 6.63 3.46 27.79
C THR A 200 6.40 2.08 28.41
N PHE A 201 7.40 1.20 28.41
CA PHE A 201 7.32 -0.13 29.01
C PHE A 201 7.71 -0.13 30.49
N THR A 202 7.23 -1.13 31.22
CA THR A 202 7.56 -1.35 32.64
C THR A 202 7.77 -2.84 32.92
N GLY A 203 8.49 -3.17 33.99
CA GLY A 203 8.68 -4.57 34.41
C GLY A 203 9.50 -5.40 33.40
N GLU A 204 9.09 -6.64 33.17
CA GLU A 204 9.78 -7.60 32.30
C GLU A 204 9.83 -7.13 30.83
N ASP A 205 8.74 -6.56 30.31
CA ASP A 205 8.67 -6.06 28.93
C ASP A 205 9.75 -5.00 28.66
N LYS A 206 10.02 -4.14 29.65
CA LYS A 206 11.08 -3.13 29.53
C LYS A 206 12.46 -3.78 29.44
N ILE A 207 12.73 -4.79 30.28
CA ILE A 207 14.03 -5.50 30.30
C ILE A 207 14.27 -6.18 28.95
N ILE A 208 13.27 -6.90 28.44
CA ILE A 208 13.33 -7.61 27.15
C ILE A 208 13.58 -6.61 26.01
N PHE A 209 12.88 -5.47 26.02
CA PHE A 209 13.02 -4.45 24.99
C PHE A 209 14.37 -3.73 25.05
N GLU A 210 14.88 -3.40 26.25
CA GLU A 210 16.19 -2.78 26.42
C GLU A 210 17.35 -3.73 26.07
N GLU A 211 17.22 -5.03 26.34
CA GLU A 211 18.19 -6.03 25.90
C GLU A 211 18.29 -6.09 24.36
N PHE A 212 17.14 -6.02 23.67
CA PHE A 212 17.11 -5.91 22.21
C PHE A 212 17.78 -4.62 21.69
N ILE A 213 17.59 -3.49 22.38
CA ILE A 213 18.26 -2.23 22.01
C ILE A 213 19.78 -2.39 22.13
N ILE A 214 20.28 -3.02 23.19
CA ILE A 214 21.72 -3.27 23.38
C ILE A 214 22.28 -4.14 22.26
N GLU A 215 21.55 -5.18 21.84
CA GLU A 215 21.93 -6.01 20.70
C GLU A 215 22.06 -5.19 19.41
N LEU A 216 21.12 -4.28 19.15
CA LEU A 216 21.18 -3.37 18.01
C LEU A 216 22.31 -2.34 18.12
N GLU A 217 22.56 -1.77 19.30
CA GLU A 217 23.71 -0.86 19.49
C GLU A 217 25.04 -1.55 19.15
N GLY A 218 25.16 -2.86 19.42
CA GLY A 218 26.31 -3.66 19.00
C GLY A 218 26.52 -3.70 17.48
N LEU A 219 25.43 -3.77 16.70
CA LEU A 219 25.48 -3.71 15.23
C LEU A 219 25.94 -2.33 14.75
N PHE A 220 25.46 -1.25 15.37
CA PHE A 220 25.83 0.13 15.02
C PHE A 220 27.29 0.46 15.34
N ALA A 221 27.89 -0.22 16.32
CA ALA A 221 29.29 -0.06 16.68
C ALA A 221 30.26 -0.81 15.74
N SER A 222 29.76 -1.68 14.86
CA SER A 222 30.58 -2.47 13.95
C SER A 222 31.11 -1.63 12.79
N GLU A 223 32.44 -1.62 12.59
CA GLU A 223 33.06 -0.96 11.43
C GLU A 223 32.97 -1.79 10.13
N ASN A 224 32.39 -3.00 10.20
CA ASN A 224 32.33 -3.94 9.07
C ASN A 224 31.13 -3.74 8.15
N TYR A 225 30.21 -2.84 8.47
CA TYR A 225 28.96 -2.65 7.74
C TYR A 225 28.80 -1.20 7.29
N THR A 226 28.27 -1.02 6.08
CA THR A 226 27.80 0.29 5.60
C THR A 226 26.52 0.71 6.34
N SER A 227 26.18 2.00 6.33
CA SER A 227 24.94 2.50 6.95
C SER A 227 23.69 1.79 6.40
N LEU A 228 23.63 1.51 5.08
CA LEU A 228 22.52 0.78 4.47
C LEU A 228 22.45 -0.69 4.92
N GLU A 229 23.60 -1.36 5.10
CA GLU A 229 23.62 -2.71 5.67
C GLU A 229 23.17 -2.71 7.13
N ILE A 230 23.58 -1.73 7.93
CA ILE A 230 23.10 -1.57 9.30
C ILE A 230 21.58 -1.40 9.32
N VAL A 231 21.00 -0.57 8.44
CA VAL A 231 19.54 -0.42 8.30
C VAL A 231 18.88 -1.76 7.97
N MET A 232 19.40 -2.46 6.97
CA MET A 232 18.89 -3.76 6.53
C MET A 232 18.94 -4.77 7.68
N TYR A 233 20.10 -5.02 8.30
CA TYR A 233 20.20 -5.97 9.42
C TYR A 233 19.35 -5.55 10.62
N SER A 234 19.25 -4.25 10.92
CA SER A 234 18.40 -3.74 12.00
C SER A 234 16.92 -4.01 11.74
N SER A 235 16.46 -3.82 10.51
CA SER A 235 15.06 -4.10 10.14
C SER A 235 14.69 -5.58 10.30
N PHE A 236 15.59 -6.51 9.94
CA PHE A 236 15.37 -7.94 10.09
C PHE A 236 15.44 -8.39 11.54
N LYS A 237 16.40 -7.86 12.32
CA LYS A 237 16.46 -8.08 13.77
C LYS A 237 15.19 -7.58 14.45
N LEU A 238 14.71 -6.39 14.10
CA LEU A 238 13.47 -5.83 14.62
C LEU A 238 12.26 -6.69 14.23
N LYS A 239 12.17 -7.13 12.98
CA LYS A 239 11.09 -8.02 12.53
C LYS A 239 11.09 -9.34 13.30
N LYS A 240 12.26 -9.97 13.46
CA LYS A 240 12.41 -11.21 14.23
C LYS A 240 12.01 -11.02 15.69
N PHE A 241 12.41 -9.91 16.31
CA PHE A 241 12.00 -9.54 17.66
C PHE A 241 10.48 -9.38 17.76
N PHE A 242 9.83 -8.71 16.81
CA PHE A 242 8.38 -8.56 16.76
C PHE A 242 7.62 -9.86 16.52
N LEU A 243 8.17 -10.79 15.74
CA LEU A 243 7.60 -12.14 15.58
C LEU A 243 7.68 -12.94 16.88
N LYS A 244 8.81 -12.84 17.59
CA LYS A 244 9.02 -13.52 18.89
C LYS A 244 8.14 -12.91 19.99
N TYR A 245 7.92 -11.60 19.94
CA TYR A 245 7.16 -10.85 20.94
C TYR A 245 6.09 -9.95 20.28
N PRO A 246 4.93 -10.52 19.87
CA PRO A 246 3.89 -9.79 19.14
C PRO A 246 3.26 -8.61 19.88
N VAL A 247 3.40 -8.55 21.21
CA VAL A 247 2.95 -7.42 22.02
C VAL A 247 3.66 -6.13 21.60
N PHE A 248 4.98 -6.17 21.39
CA PHE A 248 5.75 -5.01 20.94
C PHE A 248 5.37 -4.60 19.53
N TYR A 249 5.14 -5.55 18.62
CA TYR A 249 4.71 -5.22 17.26
C TYR A 249 3.45 -4.34 17.25
N LYS A 250 2.43 -4.73 18.03
CA LYS A 250 1.16 -3.99 18.11
C LYS A 250 1.32 -2.57 18.63
N GLN A 251 2.28 -2.34 19.54
CA GLN A 251 2.48 -1.04 20.17
C GLN A 251 3.46 -0.15 19.39
N CYS A 252 4.42 -0.74 18.69
CA CYS A 252 5.56 -0.02 18.15
C CYS A 252 5.51 0.21 16.64
N GLN A 253 4.87 -0.67 15.86
CA GLN A 253 5.06 -0.70 14.40
C GLN A 253 4.76 0.64 13.70
N PHE A 254 3.82 1.45 14.19
CA PHE A 254 3.46 2.74 13.58
C PHE A 254 4.09 3.95 14.27
N LEU A 255 4.95 3.74 15.27
CA LEU A 255 5.69 4.82 15.92
C LEU A 255 6.81 5.33 14.99
N SER A 256 7.04 6.64 15.05
CA SER A 256 7.96 7.33 14.16
C SER A 256 9.43 7.17 14.59
N ILE A 257 10.30 7.06 13.59
CA ILE A 257 11.75 7.12 13.70
C ILE A 257 12.18 8.51 13.22
N GLY A 258 12.29 9.45 14.16
CA GLY A 258 12.58 10.85 13.85
C GLY A 258 11.64 11.42 12.79
N SER A 259 12.19 12.08 11.77
CA SER A 259 11.47 12.56 10.59
C SER A 259 11.50 11.59 9.39
N TRP A 260 12.10 10.41 9.54
CA TRP A 260 12.36 9.50 8.42
C TRP A 260 11.11 8.68 8.02
N GLY A 261 10.43 8.09 8.99
CA GLY A 261 9.31 7.17 8.75
C GLY A 261 8.86 6.47 10.03
N THR A 262 8.26 5.29 9.91
CA THR A 262 7.83 4.44 11.04
C THR A 262 8.64 3.15 11.14
N PHE A 263 8.51 2.40 12.24
CA PHE A 263 9.10 1.05 12.33
C PHE A 263 8.55 0.07 11.29
N TYR A 264 7.29 0.22 10.89
CA TYR A 264 6.69 -0.54 9.80
C TYR A 264 7.40 -0.21 8.49
N ASP A 265 7.64 1.08 8.21
CA ASP A 265 8.39 1.51 7.03
C ASP A 265 9.82 0.96 7.02
N LEU A 266 10.49 0.94 8.18
CA LEU A 266 11.84 0.37 8.32
C LEU A 266 11.88 -1.10 7.92
N ILE A 267 10.88 -1.89 8.34
CA ILE A 267 10.77 -3.30 7.96
C ILE A 267 10.58 -3.46 6.45
N GLN A 268 9.73 -2.62 5.82
CA GLN A 268 9.52 -2.67 4.37
C GLN A 268 10.76 -2.27 3.57
N VAL A 269 11.46 -1.21 4.01
CA VAL A 269 12.73 -0.78 3.40
C VAL A 269 13.81 -1.85 3.57
N GLY A 270 13.82 -2.55 4.70
CA GLY A 270 14.66 -3.72 4.94
C GLY A 270 14.52 -4.81 3.88
N VAL A 271 13.28 -5.23 3.64
CA VAL A 271 12.95 -6.22 2.59
C VAL A 271 13.40 -5.72 1.22
N TYR A 272 13.18 -4.43 0.92
CA TYR A 272 13.66 -3.84 -0.33
C TYR A 272 15.19 -3.96 -0.45
N LEU A 273 15.94 -3.42 0.51
CA LEU A 273 17.41 -3.42 0.48
C LEU A 273 17.96 -4.83 0.36
N SER A 274 17.31 -5.81 1.00
CA SER A 274 17.70 -7.21 0.85
C SER A 274 17.42 -7.78 -0.54
N ALA A 275 16.32 -7.42 -1.19
CA ALA A 275 16.05 -7.91 -2.54
C ALA A 275 17.14 -7.51 -3.54
N ASP A 276 17.65 -6.28 -3.45
CA ASP A 276 18.80 -5.83 -4.26
C ASP A 276 20.05 -6.69 -3.99
N LYS A 277 20.28 -7.02 -2.71
CA LYS A 277 21.39 -7.87 -2.29
C LYS A 277 21.26 -9.28 -2.86
N PHE A 278 20.05 -9.85 -2.87
CA PHE A 278 19.73 -11.21 -3.30
C PHE A 278 19.59 -11.38 -4.83
N ASN A 279 19.77 -10.34 -5.64
CA ASN A 279 19.64 -10.42 -7.11
C ASN A 279 20.55 -11.48 -7.78
N GLY A 280 21.59 -11.96 -7.10
CA GLY A 280 22.46 -13.06 -7.54
C GLY A 280 22.22 -14.41 -6.87
N CYS A 281 21.25 -14.55 -5.96
CA CYS A 281 21.08 -15.76 -5.16
C CYS A 281 20.56 -16.96 -5.99
N LEU A 282 19.99 -16.70 -7.16
CA LEU A 282 19.45 -17.71 -8.08
C LEU A 282 20.43 -18.13 -9.17
N ILE A 283 21.68 -17.65 -9.13
CA ILE A 283 22.73 -18.01 -10.10
C ILE A 283 23.89 -18.73 -9.42
N VAL A 284 24.69 -19.44 -10.20
CA VAL A 284 25.89 -20.12 -9.70
C VAL A 284 27.00 -19.11 -9.39
N ASN A 285 27.74 -19.37 -8.31
CA ASN A 285 28.93 -18.62 -7.93
C ASN A 285 30.14 -18.94 -8.84
N GLU A 286 31.28 -18.30 -8.58
CA GLU A 286 32.52 -18.51 -9.35
C GLU A 286 33.01 -19.98 -9.35
N SER A 287 32.57 -20.78 -8.38
CA SER A 287 32.88 -22.22 -8.27
C SER A 287 31.88 -23.11 -9.02
N GLY A 288 30.91 -22.53 -9.72
CA GLY A 288 29.88 -23.25 -10.48
C GLY A 288 28.80 -23.90 -9.62
N LYS A 289 28.59 -23.43 -8.39
CA LYS A 289 27.58 -23.94 -7.46
C LYS A 289 26.63 -22.83 -6.99
N PHE A 290 25.42 -23.18 -6.61
CA PHE A 290 24.49 -22.23 -5.98
C PHE A 290 24.80 -22.11 -4.49
N ASP A 291 25.04 -20.88 -3.99
CA ASP A 291 25.31 -20.63 -2.57
C ASP A 291 24.15 -21.12 -1.68
N LEU A 292 22.92 -21.04 -2.17
CA LEU A 292 21.73 -21.53 -1.48
C LEU A 292 21.72 -23.06 -1.31
N ILE A 293 22.21 -23.81 -2.30
CA ILE A 293 22.37 -25.26 -2.18
C ILE A 293 23.48 -25.58 -1.18
N GLU A 294 24.59 -24.83 -1.21
CA GLU A 294 25.68 -25.02 -0.24
C GLU A 294 25.20 -24.78 1.19
N ALA A 295 24.37 -23.76 1.42
CA ALA A 295 23.72 -23.53 2.72
C ALA A 295 22.88 -24.76 3.13
N PHE A 296 21.96 -25.23 2.28
CA PHE A 296 21.13 -26.41 2.60
C PHE A 296 21.98 -27.66 2.89
N LEU A 297 23.06 -27.89 2.16
CA LEU A 297 23.99 -28.99 2.40
C LEU A 297 24.69 -28.90 3.77
N GLN A 298 25.06 -27.68 4.20
CA GLN A 298 25.61 -27.47 5.54
C GLN A 298 24.58 -27.84 6.62
N PHE A 299 23.32 -27.42 6.44
CA PHE A 299 22.25 -27.69 7.40
C PHE A 299 21.88 -29.17 7.47
N LYS A 300 21.89 -29.90 6.34
CA LYS A 300 21.65 -31.36 6.27
C LYS A 300 22.47 -32.14 7.30
N SER A 301 23.72 -31.73 7.55
CA SER A 301 24.61 -32.41 8.50
C SER A 301 24.11 -32.38 9.96
N LYS A 302 23.23 -31.44 10.29
CA LYS A 302 22.64 -31.23 11.61
C LYS A 302 21.23 -31.84 11.74
N CYS A 303 20.62 -32.24 10.63
CA CYS A 303 19.26 -32.78 10.62
C CYS A 303 19.20 -34.18 11.28
N PRO A 304 18.18 -34.47 12.11
CA PRO A 304 17.96 -35.81 12.67
C PRO A 304 17.70 -36.86 11.59
N ASN A 305 17.12 -36.43 10.45
CA ASN A 305 16.88 -37.26 9.27
C ASN A 305 17.51 -36.64 8.01
N PRO A 306 18.82 -36.85 7.77
CA PRO A 306 19.51 -36.30 6.61
C PRO A 306 18.96 -36.81 5.26
N ALA A 307 18.34 -38.00 5.25
CA ALA A 307 17.77 -38.58 4.03
C ALA A 307 16.48 -37.86 3.61
N ALA A 308 15.63 -37.50 4.57
CA ALA A 308 14.45 -36.67 4.29
C ALA A 308 14.87 -35.28 3.78
N PHE A 309 15.88 -34.66 4.40
CA PHE A 309 16.37 -33.35 3.97
C PHE A 309 16.98 -33.34 2.56
N GLU A 310 17.52 -34.48 2.10
CA GLU A 310 18.04 -34.62 0.73
C GLU A 310 16.96 -34.46 -0.35
N VAL A 311 15.71 -34.81 -0.04
CA VAL A 311 14.58 -34.60 -0.94
C VAL A 311 14.37 -33.12 -1.20
N TYR A 312 14.46 -32.29 -0.15
CA TYR A 312 14.34 -30.83 -0.27
C TYR A 312 15.52 -30.21 -1.02
N ILE A 313 16.74 -30.71 -0.82
CA ILE A 313 17.89 -30.29 -1.64
C ILE A 313 17.66 -30.62 -3.11
N SER A 314 17.15 -31.82 -3.41
CA SER A 314 16.85 -32.22 -4.79
C SER A 314 15.77 -31.35 -5.44
N GLN A 315 14.72 -31.02 -4.69
CA GLN A 315 13.67 -30.10 -5.14
C GLN A 315 14.22 -28.69 -5.37
N LEU A 316 15.04 -28.18 -4.45
CA LEU A 316 15.69 -26.88 -4.60
C LEU A 316 16.57 -26.83 -5.85
N THR A 317 17.39 -27.85 -6.09
CA THR A 317 18.22 -27.96 -7.30
C THR A 317 17.35 -27.89 -8.55
N LEU A 318 16.25 -28.64 -8.60
CA LEU A 318 15.33 -28.63 -9.75
C LEU A 318 14.69 -27.25 -9.97
N ILE A 319 14.33 -26.54 -8.90
CA ILE A 319 13.80 -25.16 -8.99
C ILE A 319 14.87 -24.21 -9.57
N LEU A 320 16.10 -24.27 -9.06
CA LEU A 320 17.18 -23.37 -9.44
C LEU A 320 17.67 -23.62 -10.87
N GLU A 321 17.82 -24.88 -11.27
CA GLU A 321 18.29 -25.28 -12.61
C GLU A 321 17.22 -25.19 -13.69
N SER A 322 15.94 -25.15 -13.34
CA SER A 322 14.85 -25.03 -14.31
C SER A 322 14.96 -23.75 -15.15
N THR A 323 14.83 -23.90 -16.47
CA THR A 323 14.69 -22.79 -17.42
C THR A 323 13.23 -22.45 -17.70
N GLU A 324 12.28 -23.23 -17.16
CA GLU A 324 10.85 -23.04 -17.36
C GLU A 324 10.27 -22.02 -16.39
N TYR A 325 10.85 -21.92 -15.19
CA TYR A 325 10.40 -20.99 -14.17
C TYR A 325 11.05 -19.61 -14.35
N SER A 326 10.20 -18.58 -14.36
CA SER A 326 10.62 -17.19 -14.16
C SER A 326 11.27 -17.01 -12.78
N GLU A 327 12.05 -15.93 -12.61
CA GLU A 327 12.66 -15.62 -11.31
C GLU A 327 11.63 -15.47 -10.19
N ALA A 328 10.50 -14.82 -10.49
CA ALA A 328 9.39 -14.65 -9.55
C ALA A 328 8.81 -16.01 -9.10
N GLU A 329 8.63 -16.95 -10.03
CA GLU A 329 8.16 -18.30 -9.71
C GLU A 329 9.18 -19.07 -8.87
N LYS A 330 10.48 -18.94 -9.17
CA LYS A 330 11.54 -19.56 -8.37
C LYS A 330 11.50 -19.07 -6.93
N TYR A 331 11.41 -17.76 -6.70
CA TYR A 331 11.28 -17.21 -5.35
C TYR A 331 10.03 -17.71 -4.62
N ALA A 332 8.88 -17.77 -5.30
CA ALA A 332 7.64 -18.28 -4.71
C ALA A 332 7.75 -19.77 -4.32
N LEU A 333 8.36 -20.61 -5.17
CA LEU A 333 8.59 -22.03 -4.88
C LEU A 333 9.60 -22.23 -3.74
N ILE A 334 10.64 -21.39 -3.68
CA ILE A 334 11.60 -21.38 -2.57
C ILE A 334 10.90 -21.04 -1.24
N TYR A 335 9.96 -20.08 -1.24
CA TYR A 335 9.16 -19.78 -0.04
C TYR A 335 8.35 -21.00 0.43
N GLU A 336 7.65 -21.66 -0.49
CA GLU A 336 6.87 -22.86 -0.20
C GLU A 336 7.78 -23.98 0.38
N LEU A 337 8.96 -24.16 -0.19
CA LEU A 337 9.95 -25.13 0.27
C LEU A 337 10.44 -24.82 1.70
N ILE A 338 10.74 -23.55 2.00
CA ILE A 338 11.15 -23.10 3.34
C ILE A 338 10.03 -23.37 4.36
N LEU A 339 8.76 -23.16 3.99
CA LEU A 339 7.62 -23.46 4.85
C LEU A 339 7.48 -24.96 5.13
N GLN A 340 7.64 -25.81 4.11
CA GLN A 340 7.60 -27.27 4.26
C GLN A 340 8.70 -27.75 5.21
N ILE A 341 9.94 -27.30 5.02
CA ILE A 341 11.07 -27.62 5.90
C ILE A 341 10.79 -27.15 7.33
N SER A 342 10.29 -25.92 7.50
CA SER A 342 9.98 -25.35 8.82
C SER A 342 8.87 -26.11 9.54
N ALA A 343 7.94 -26.71 8.79
CA ALA A 343 6.86 -27.53 9.35
C ALA A 343 7.32 -28.95 9.71
N GLU A 344 8.22 -29.54 8.93
CA GLU A 344 8.76 -30.89 9.21
C GLU A 344 9.82 -30.88 10.32
N PHE A 345 10.63 -29.83 10.42
CA PHE A 345 11.70 -29.69 11.41
C PHE A 345 11.46 -28.48 12.35
N PRO A 346 10.37 -28.46 13.13
CA PRO A 346 10.02 -27.31 13.96
C PRO A 346 11.09 -26.97 15.01
N ASP A 347 11.74 -27.99 15.58
CA ASP A 347 12.80 -27.83 16.59
C ASP A 347 14.07 -27.18 16.04
N LEU A 348 14.31 -27.32 14.73
CA LEU A 348 15.47 -26.73 14.06
C LEU A 348 15.11 -25.50 13.23
N LYS A 349 13.85 -25.03 13.28
CA LYS A 349 13.37 -23.92 12.47
C LYS A 349 14.18 -22.65 12.69
N GLU A 350 14.46 -22.28 13.94
CA GLU A 350 15.22 -21.05 14.23
C GLU A 350 16.65 -21.16 13.68
N GLU A 351 17.31 -22.29 13.88
CA GLU A 351 18.66 -22.54 13.36
C GLU A 351 18.69 -22.58 11.83
N PHE A 352 17.67 -23.15 11.19
CA PHE A 352 17.54 -23.17 9.73
C PHE A 352 17.39 -21.75 9.16
N LEU A 353 16.53 -20.93 9.76
CA LEU A 353 16.29 -19.57 9.31
C LEU A 353 17.50 -18.64 9.56
N GLU A 354 18.35 -18.95 10.55
CA GLU A 354 19.60 -18.22 10.82
C GLU A 354 20.77 -18.59 9.90
N LEU A 355 20.63 -19.65 9.10
CA LEU A 355 21.69 -20.12 8.22
C LEU A 355 22.03 -19.07 7.15
N GLU A 356 23.31 -18.73 7.03
CA GLU A 356 23.82 -17.76 6.07
C GLU A 356 23.98 -18.36 4.67
N ILE A 357 23.55 -17.60 3.65
CA ILE A 357 23.65 -17.94 2.24
C ILE A 357 24.79 -17.13 1.63
N GLY A 358 26.00 -17.70 1.61
CA GLY A 358 27.17 -17.05 1.04
C GLY A 358 27.38 -15.64 1.60
N THR A 359 27.33 -14.63 0.72
CA THR A 359 27.44 -13.21 1.10
C THR A 359 26.08 -12.47 1.11
N PHE A 360 25.00 -13.15 0.73
CA PHE A 360 23.68 -12.57 0.54
C PHE A 360 22.98 -12.26 1.86
N GLY A 361 23.09 -13.16 2.84
CA GLY A 361 22.46 -13.05 4.15
C GLY A 361 21.75 -14.35 4.54
N SER A 362 21.01 -14.30 5.64
CA SER A 362 20.32 -15.48 6.19
C SER A 362 19.13 -15.98 5.36
N ILE A 363 18.77 -17.26 5.54
CA ILE A 363 17.53 -17.87 5.01
C ILE A 363 16.28 -17.09 5.45
N PHE A 364 16.28 -16.50 6.64
CA PHE A 364 15.19 -15.62 7.10
C PHE A 364 15.00 -14.42 6.17
N MET A 365 16.09 -13.76 5.75
CA MET A 365 16.00 -12.64 4.79
C MET A 365 15.44 -13.11 3.45
N LEU A 366 15.93 -14.25 2.96
CA LEU A 366 15.42 -14.85 1.73
C LEU A 366 13.91 -15.15 1.86
N GLN A 367 13.47 -15.73 2.98
CA GLN A 367 12.06 -16.02 3.23
C GLN A 367 11.18 -14.76 3.13
N GLU A 368 11.66 -13.63 3.67
CA GLU A 368 10.94 -12.36 3.71
C GLU A 368 10.88 -11.63 2.35
N ILE A 369 11.83 -11.91 1.46
CA ILE A 369 11.78 -11.51 0.06
C ILE A 369 10.84 -12.45 -0.71
N SER A 370 11.08 -13.75 -0.61
CA SER A 370 10.36 -14.80 -1.32
C SER A 370 8.85 -14.80 -1.02
N VAL A 371 8.43 -14.44 0.20
CA VAL A 371 7.01 -14.31 0.55
C VAL A 371 6.30 -13.24 -0.28
N GLN A 372 6.98 -12.19 -0.74
CA GLN A 372 6.36 -11.17 -1.58
C GLN A 372 5.98 -11.75 -2.95
N TYR A 373 6.86 -12.57 -3.54
CA TYR A 373 6.58 -13.28 -4.80
C TYR A 373 5.49 -14.34 -4.63
N TYR A 374 5.52 -15.08 -3.52
CA TYR A 374 4.45 -16.02 -3.19
C TYR A 374 3.09 -15.32 -3.06
N ARG A 375 3.03 -14.17 -2.37
CA ARG A 375 1.80 -13.37 -2.27
C ARG A 375 1.31 -12.90 -3.63
N MET A 376 2.20 -12.46 -4.52
CA MET A 376 1.81 -12.11 -5.90
C MET A 376 1.13 -13.29 -6.59
N LYS A 377 1.72 -14.50 -6.53
CA LYS A 377 1.12 -15.72 -7.08
C LYS A 377 -0.28 -16.00 -6.54
N GLU A 378 -0.51 -15.80 -5.23
CA GLU A 378 -1.80 -16.03 -4.58
C GLU A 378 -2.92 -15.04 -4.98
N ILE A 379 -2.58 -13.86 -5.53
CA ILE A 379 -3.60 -12.85 -5.92
C ILE A 379 -4.64 -13.43 -6.89
N LYS A 380 -4.21 -14.26 -7.84
CA LYS A 380 -5.13 -14.87 -8.81
C LYS A 380 -6.21 -15.73 -8.14
N LYS A 381 -5.82 -16.48 -7.11
CA LYS A 381 -6.76 -17.27 -6.30
C LYS A 381 -7.66 -16.34 -5.49
N LEU A 382 -7.08 -15.35 -4.82
CA LEU A 382 -7.84 -14.41 -3.99
C LEU A 382 -8.86 -13.56 -4.75
N PHE A 383 -8.60 -13.26 -6.03
CA PHE A 383 -9.48 -12.45 -6.89
C PHE A 383 -10.47 -13.31 -7.70
N LYS A 384 -10.39 -14.64 -7.60
CA LYS A 384 -11.33 -15.56 -8.25
C LYS A 384 -12.73 -15.44 -7.66
N GLY A 385 -13.78 -15.66 -8.45
CA GLY A 385 -15.18 -15.60 -7.99
C GLY A 385 -15.77 -14.18 -7.96
N LYS A 386 -15.38 -13.33 -8.92
CA LYS A 386 -15.83 -11.93 -9.05
C LYS A 386 -17.37 -11.81 -9.10
N PRO A 387 -17.99 -10.83 -8.43
CA PRO A 387 -17.41 -9.71 -7.68
C PRO A 387 -17.17 -9.99 -6.17
N LYS A 388 -17.59 -11.16 -5.67
CA LYS A 388 -17.45 -11.59 -4.27
C LYS A 388 -16.30 -12.57 -4.10
N CYS A 389 -15.11 -12.13 -4.51
CA CYS A 389 -13.91 -12.93 -4.38
C CYS A 389 -13.49 -13.10 -2.91
N GLU A 390 -12.56 -14.01 -2.66
CA GLU A 390 -12.06 -14.33 -1.31
C GLU A 390 -11.48 -13.09 -0.62
N PHE A 391 -10.72 -12.27 -1.37
CA PHE A 391 -10.15 -11.01 -0.86
C PHE A 391 -11.20 -10.07 -0.26
N VAL A 392 -12.26 -9.76 -1.03
CA VAL A 392 -13.32 -8.85 -0.57
C VAL A 392 -14.11 -9.49 0.57
N SER A 393 -14.39 -10.78 0.48
CA SER A 393 -15.16 -11.51 1.49
C SER A 393 -14.44 -11.53 2.85
N ALA A 394 -13.12 -11.68 2.85
CA ALA A 394 -12.29 -11.62 4.06
C ALA A 394 -12.29 -10.22 4.70
N LEU A 395 -12.19 -9.15 3.90
CA LEU A 395 -12.29 -7.78 4.41
C LEU A 395 -13.67 -7.50 5.04
N TYR A 396 -14.74 -8.02 4.43
CA TYR A 396 -16.08 -7.92 4.97
C TYR A 396 -16.28 -8.72 6.27
N SER A 397 -15.65 -9.89 6.41
CA SER A 397 -15.72 -10.69 7.65
C SER A 397 -15.06 -9.95 8.82
N CYS A 398 -13.94 -9.25 8.57
CA CYS A 398 -13.25 -8.42 9.56
C CYS A 398 -14.15 -7.33 10.16
N LEU A 399 -15.16 -6.82 9.43
CA LEU A 399 -16.09 -5.82 9.96
C LEU A 399 -16.98 -6.35 11.09
N SER A 400 -17.18 -7.67 11.14
CA SER A 400 -18.00 -8.33 12.16
C SER A 400 -17.16 -8.95 13.27
N ASP A 401 -15.85 -9.00 13.11
CA ASP A 401 -14.93 -9.55 14.09
C ASP A 401 -14.77 -8.60 15.30
N SER A 402 -15.05 -9.12 16.49
CA SER A 402 -14.93 -8.39 17.75
C SER A 402 -13.51 -7.90 18.03
N LYS A 403 -12.48 -8.52 17.43
CA LYS A 403 -11.08 -8.15 17.68
C LYS A 403 -10.73 -6.73 17.26
N TYR A 404 -11.43 -6.16 16.27
CA TYR A 404 -11.16 -4.82 15.73
C TYR A 404 -11.98 -3.70 16.37
N GLN A 405 -12.94 -4.00 17.25
CA GLN A 405 -13.71 -3.01 18.04
C GLN A 405 -14.26 -1.81 17.24
N LEU A 406 -14.76 -2.05 16.02
CA LEU A 406 -15.20 -0.99 15.12
C LEU A 406 -16.57 -0.40 15.50
N SER A 407 -16.67 0.93 15.50
CA SER A 407 -17.95 1.64 15.62
C SER A 407 -18.85 1.41 14.39
N MET A 408 -20.16 1.62 14.54
CA MET A 408 -21.10 1.48 13.41
C MET A 408 -20.77 2.41 12.24
N SER A 409 -20.33 3.64 12.54
CA SER A 409 -19.90 4.61 11.52
C SER A 409 -18.65 4.13 10.79
N ASN A 410 -17.64 3.64 11.52
CA ASN A 410 -16.38 3.14 10.93
C ASN A 410 -16.63 1.94 10.02
N LYS A 411 -17.53 1.02 10.43
CA LYS A 411 -17.99 -0.07 9.57
C LYS A 411 -18.64 0.46 8.30
N GLY A 412 -19.46 1.52 8.39
CA GLY A 412 -20.05 2.17 7.22
C GLY A 412 -19.00 2.71 6.24
N TYR A 413 -17.99 3.42 6.73
CA TYR A 413 -16.91 3.96 5.88
C TYR A 413 -16.10 2.85 5.19
N LEU A 414 -15.74 1.79 5.92
CA LEU A 414 -14.99 0.67 5.38
C LEU A 414 -15.79 -0.13 4.34
N LYS A 415 -17.10 -0.30 4.53
CA LYS A 415 -17.97 -0.95 3.52
C LYS A 415 -17.91 -0.21 2.17
N VAL A 416 -18.00 1.11 2.21
CA VAL A 416 -17.91 1.93 0.98
C VAL A 416 -16.56 1.75 0.29
N LEU A 417 -15.47 1.59 1.05
CA LEU A 417 -14.16 1.27 0.49
C LEU A 417 -14.14 -0.13 -0.15
N PHE A 418 -14.67 -1.14 0.53
CA PHE A 418 -14.66 -2.52 0.05
C PHE A 418 -15.57 -2.73 -1.16
N ASP A 419 -16.67 -1.99 -1.26
CA ASP A 419 -17.49 -1.94 -2.47
C ASP A 419 -16.70 -1.42 -3.66
N LYS A 420 -15.86 -0.40 -3.48
CA LYS A 420 -14.97 0.06 -4.55
C LYS A 420 -13.94 -0.99 -4.94
N PHE A 421 -13.35 -1.71 -3.98
CA PHE A 421 -12.43 -2.81 -4.27
C PHE A 421 -13.13 -3.91 -5.09
N SER A 422 -14.35 -4.30 -4.69
CA SER A 422 -15.16 -5.29 -5.40
C SER A 422 -15.41 -4.89 -6.85
N VAL A 423 -15.74 -3.61 -7.10
CA VAL A 423 -15.95 -3.09 -8.46
C VAL A 423 -14.65 -3.08 -9.27
N ILE A 424 -13.51 -2.73 -8.67
CA ILE A 424 -12.20 -2.76 -9.34
C ILE A 424 -11.83 -4.18 -9.74
N ILE A 425 -11.95 -5.15 -8.82
CA ILE A 425 -11.60 -6.55 -9.07
C ILE A 425 -12.53 -7.15 -10.13
N ALA A 426 -13.81 -6.76 -10.15
CA ALA A 426 -14.77 -7.19 -11.16
C ALA A 426 -14.51 -6.62 -12.57
N ASN A 427 -13.55 -5.70 -12.74
CA ASN A 427 -13.25 -5.11 -14.02
C ASN A 427 -12.19 -5.92 -14.79
N ASP A 428 -12.65 -6.73 -15.74
CA ASP A 428 -11.80 -7.56 -16.60
C ASP A 428 -11.06 -6.76 -17.68
N THR A 429 -11.35 -5.46 -17.83
CA THR A 429 -10.55 -4.57 -18.71
C THR A 429 -9.25 -4.09 -18.05
N LEU A 430 -8.98 -4.52 -16.81
CA LEU A 430 -7.76 -4.20 -16.09
C LEU A 430 -6.93 -5.45 -15.88
N THR A 431 -5.63 -5.34 -16.05
CA THR A 431 -4.69 -6.40 -15.65
C THR A 431 -4.68 -6.56 -14.13
N TYR A 432 -4.12 -7.66 -13.62
CA TYR A 432 -4.01 -7.84 -12.17
C TYR A 432 -3.17 -6.74 -11.52
N ALA A 433 -2.04 -6.36 -12.14
CA ALA A 433 -1.22 -5.26 -11.65
C ALA A 433 -2.01 -3.93 -11.58
N GLU A 434 -2.82 -3.63 -12.61
CA GLU A 434 -3.67 -2.44 -12.64
C GLU A 434 -4.78 -2.46 -11.59
N GLN A 435 -5.40 -3.62 -11.35
CA GLN A 435 -6.40 -3.80 -10.29
C GLN A 435 -5.79 -3.54 -8.92
N ILE A 436 -4.64 -4.13 -8.61
CA ILE A 436 -3.93 -3.92 -7.33
C ILE A 436 -3.56 -2.45 -7.17
N LYS A 437 -3.04 -1.81 -8.22
CA LYS A 437 -2.70 -0.38 -8.23
C LYS A 437 -3.91 0.50 -7.95
N ALA A 438 -5.06 0.20 -8.55
CA ALA A 438 -6.30 0.92 -8.30
C ALA A 438 -6.83 0.71 -6.86
N ILE A 439 -6.72 -0.51 -6.31
CA ILE A 439 -7.07 -0.81 -4.91
C ILE A 439 -6.20 0.00 -3.96
N SER A 440 -4.88 -0.01 -4.17
CA SER A 440 -3.91 0.76 -3.37
C SER A 440 -4.23 2.25 -3.41
N TYR A 441 -4.53 2.80 -4.59
CA TYR A 441 -4.96 4.19 -4.73
C TYR A 441 -6.23 4.51 -3.92
N GLN A 442 -7.27 3.67 -4.00
CA GLN A 442 -8.51 3.88 -3.23
C GLN A 442 -8.26 3.79 -1.72
N TYR A 443 -7.41 2.86 -1.27
CA TYR A 443 -6.96 2.79 0.11
C TYR A 443 -6.27 4.08 0.55
N ARG A 444 -5.35 4.62 -0.25
CA ARG A 444 -4.66 5.87 0.08
C ARG A 444 -5.60 7.07 0.15
N GLN A 445 -6.56 7.18 -0.76
CA GLN A 445 -7.58 8.24 -0.67
C GLN A 445 -8.43 8.09 0.60
N PHE A 446 -8.75 6.85 0.98
CA PHE A 446 -9.49 6.58 2.20
C PHE A 446 -8.72 7.00 3.45
N ILE A 447 -7.44 6.65 3.57
CA ILE A 447 -6.61 7.00 4.73
C ILE A 447 -6.33 8.49 4.85
N LYS A 448 -6.29 9.24 3.75
CA LYS A 448 -6.23 10.72 3.83
C LYS A 448 -7.42 11.32 4.58
N THR A 449 -8.59 10.70 4.47
CA THR A 449 -9.81 11.16 5.13
C THR A 449 -9.97 10.53 6.52
N TYR A 450 -9.63 9.25 6.64
CA TYR A 450 -9.85 8.43 7.83
C TYR A 450 -8.52 7.87 8.38
N TYR A 451 -7.55 8.75 8.63
CA TYR A 451 -6.18 8.36 9.01
C TYR A 451 -6.14 7.48 10.27
N TYR A 452 -7.05 7.71 11.21
CA TYR A 452 -7.17 6.93 12.46
C TYR A 452 -7.59 5.47 12.24
N LEU A 453 -8.06 5.09 11.03
CA LEU A 453 -8.38 3.71 10.66
C LEU A 453 -7.22 2.97 10.00
N GLN A 454 -6.09 3.64 9.75
CA GLN A 454 -4.95 3.06 9.03
C GLN A 454 -4.45 1.78 9.68
N GLU A 455 -4.18 1.82 10.98
CA GLU A 455 -3.67 0.66 11.71
C GLU A 455 -4.69 -0.48 11.68
N THR A 456 -5.97 -0.14 11.86
CA THR A 456 -7.06 -1.12 11.88
C THR A 456 -7.19 -1.83 10.53
N ILE A 457 -7.29 -1.11 9.42
CA ILE A 457 -7.45 -1.74 8.10
C ILE A 457 -6.19 -2.50 7.68
N LEU A 458 -4.98 -2.00 7.97
CA LEU A 458 -3.75 -2.73 7.68
C LEU A 458 -3.68 -4.06 8.46
N SER A 459 -4.30 -4.13 9.64
CA SER A 459 -4.39 -5.36 10.44
C SER A 459 -5.52 -6.33 10.01
N PHE A 460 -6.32 -6.01 8.98
CA PHE A 460 -7.38 -6.90 8.51
C PHE A 460 -6.79 -8.17 7.91
N GLU A 461 -7.18 -9.32 8.44
CA GLU A 461 -6.73 -10.62 7.95
C GLU A 461 -7.45 -10.96 6.64
N ILE A 462 -6.68 -11.32 5.61
CA ILE A 462 -7.18 -11.78 4.32
C ILE A 462 -7.30 -13.31 4.35
N SER A 463 -6.20 -14.00 4.61
CA SER A 463 -6.16 -15.45 4.81
C SER A 463 -4.93 -15.85 5.61
N ALA A 464 -4.91 -17.06 6.16
CA ALA A 464 -3.74 -17.58 6.86
C ALA A 464 -2.50 -17.72 5.95
N GLU A 465 -2.73 -18.02 4.67
CA GLU A 465 -1.68 -18.20 3.67
C GLU A 465 -1.13 -16.86 3.15
N PHE A 466 -2.01 -15.87 2.95
CA PHE A 466 -1.60 -14.57 2.40
C PHE A 466 -1.13 -13.58 3.48
N GLY A 467 -1.81 -13.56 4.62
CA GLY A 467 -1.60 -12.59 5.71
C GLY A 467 -2.67 -11.51 5.76
N THR A 468 -2.25 -10.26 5.95
CA THR A 468 -3.12 -9.11 6.21
C THR A 468 -3.28 -8.18 4.99
N PHE A 469 -4.19 -7.22 5.08
CA PHE A 469 -4.28 -6.14 4.10
C PHE A 469 -3.01 -5.27 4.09
N GLY A 470 -2.30 -5.14 5.20
CA GLY A 470 -0.99 -4.51 5.23
C GLY A 470 0.05 -5.28 4.42
N ASP A 471 -0.02 -6.61 4.44
CA ASP A 471 0.82 -7.46 3.59
C ASP A 471 0.48 -7.30 2.11
N PHE A 472 -0.79 -7.09 1.77
CA PHE A 472 -1.22 -6.78 0.39
C PHE A 472 -0.61 -5.46 -0.09
N ILE A 473 -0.64 -4.41 0.73
CA ILE A 473 -0.06 -3.10 0.38
C ILE A 473 1.48 -3.18 0.31
N ALA A 474 2.12 -3.91 1.22
CA ALA A 474 3.56 -4.17 1.19
C ALA A 474 4.00 -4.89 -0.08
N MET A 475 3.31 -5.98 -0.45
CA MET A 475 3.55 -6.73 -1.68
C MET A 475 3.37 -5.84 -2.92
N PHE A 476 2.35 -4.99 -2.95
CA PHE A 476 2.15 -4.04 -4.04
C PHE A 476 3.31 -3.04 -4.15
N ALA A 477 3.72 -2.44 -3.04
CA ALA A 477 4.82 -1.50 -3.01
C ALA A 477 6.13 -2.17 -3.44
N PHE A 478 6.38 -3.41 -3.00
CA PHE A 478 7.50 -4.22 -3.44
C PHE A 478 7.49 -4.44 -4.96
N GLY A 479 6.39 -4.96 -5.52
CA GLY A 479 6.27 -5.25 -6.95
C GLY A 479 6.44 -4.04 -7.86
N GLU A 480 5.83 -2.90 -7.54
CA GLU A 480 6.01 -1.66 -8.30
C GLU A 480 7.43 -1.11 -8.21
N SER A 481 8.09 -1.28 -7.07
CA SER A 481 9.36 -0.61 -6.79
C SER A 481 10.58 -1.41 -7.21
N GLN A 482 10.46 -2.74 -7.27
CA GLN A 482 11.42 -3.68 -7.83
C GLN A 482 11.14 -3.98 -9.32
N GLU A 483 10.04 -3.45 -9.87
CA GLU A 483 9.59 -3.73 -11.24
C GLU A 483 9.46 -5.24 -11.54
N CYS A 484 9.10 -6.02 -10.52
CA CYS A 484 9.17 -7.49 -10.55
C CYS A 484 7.81 -8.18 -10.67
N TRP A 485 6.83 -7.51 -11.31
CA TRP A 485 5.51 -8.10 -11.55
C TRP A 485 5.61 -9.31 -12.47
N PRO A 486 4.96 -10.45 -12.13
CA PRO A 486 4.88 -11.60 -13.04
C PRO A 486 4.29 -11.21 -14.41
N GLU A 487 4.78 -11.79 -15.50
CA GLU A 487 4.37 -11.40 -16.86
C GLU A 487 2.85 -11.54 -17.08
N ASP A 488 2.27 -12.58 -16.50
CA ASP A 488 0.84 -12.88 -16.51
C ASP A 488 -0.01 -11.92 -15.65
N PHE A 489 0.61 -11.02 -14.88
CA PHE A 489 -0.06 -9.90 -14.19
C PHE A 489 -0.12 -8.65 -15.05
N LEU A 490 0.66 -8.61 -16.13
CA LEU A 490 0.71 -7.52 -17.11
C LEU A 490 -0.22 -7.79 -18.31
N THR A 491 -0.84 -8.96 -18.36
CA THR A 491 -1.84 -9.33 -19.36
C THR A 491 -3.25 -9.27 -18.78
N PHE A 492 -4.27 -9.19 -19.65
CA PHE A 492 -5.67 -9.15 -19.21
C PHE A 492 -6.09 -10.49 -18.59
N PRO A 493 -6.91 -10.48 -17.54
CA PRO A 493 -7.42 -11.71 -16.92
C PRO A 493 -8.14 -12.58 -17.96
N GLU A 494 -7.86 -13.89 -17.95
CA GLU A 494 -8.57 -14.84 -18.81
C GLU A 494 -10.08 -14.81 -18.51
N VAL A 495 -10.89 -14.56 -19.53
CA VAL A 495 -12.36 -14.58 -19.41
C VAL A 495 -12.79 -16.04 -19.27
N THR A 496 -13.06 -16.49 -18.05
CA THR A 496 -13.72 -17.78 -17.83
C THR A 496 -15.17 -17.69 -18.29
N THR A 497 -15.45 -18.02 -19.55
CA THR A 497 -16.79 -18.43 -19.96
C THR A 497 -17.07 -19.80 -19.35
N GLU A 498 -17.76 -19.82 -18.21
CA GLU A 498 -18.45 -21.04 -17.76
C GLU A 498 -19.57 -21.33 -18.77
N VAL A 499 -19.24 -22.08 -19.83
CA VAL A 499 -20.27 -22.79 -20.59
C VAL A 499 -20.68 -23.95 -19.71
N ALA A 500 -21.83 -23.81 -19.05
CA ALA A 500 -22.49 -24.90 -18.38
C ALA A 500 -22.84 -25.98 -19.42
N THR A 501 -21.95 -26.94 -19.63
CA THR A 501 -22.31 -28.23 -20.23
C THR A 501 -23.09 -29.00 -19.17
N THR A 502 -24.42 -28.88 -19.22
CA THR A 502 -25.30 -29.87 -18.60
C THR A 502 -25.02 -31.21 -19.26
N GLU A 503 -24.39 -32.11 -18.52
CA GLU A 503 -24.37 -33.54 -18.83
C GLU A 503 -25.82 -34.05 -18.87
N ALA A 504 -26.32 -34.30 -20.07
CA ALA A 504 -27.55 -35.06 -20.26
C ALA A 504 -27.19 -36.54 -20.26
N ALA A 505 -27.65 -37.23 -19.22
CA ALA A 505 -27.59 -38.68 -19.11
C ALA A 505 -28.31 -39.36 -20.29
N THR A 506 -27.63 -40.37 -20.81
CA THR A 506 -28.02 -41.39 -21.79
C THR A 506 -29.51 -41.76 -21.86
N THR A 507 -30.06 -41.74 -23.08
CA THR A 507 -31.03 -42.76 -23.52
C THR A 507 -30.84 -43.06 -25.01
N GLU A 508 -31.09 -44.31 -25.33
CA GLU A 508 -30.68 -45.07 -26.51
C GLU A 508 -31.22 -44.55 -27.85
N ALA A 509 -30.42 -44.76 -28.89
CA ALA A 509 -30.78 -44.52 -30.27
C ALA A 509 -31.65 -45.64 -30.86
N PRO A 510 -32.61 -45.31 -31.73
CA PRO A 510 -32.97 -46.15 -32.85
C PRO A 510 -32.59 -45.49 -34.18
N THR A 511 -31.87 -46.28 -34.95
CA THR A 511 -31.51 -46.15 -36.37
C THR A 511 -32.74 -45.93 -37.26
N THR A 512 -32.66 -45.03 -38.26
CA THR A 512 -33.07 -45.31 -39.66
C THR A 512 -32.74 -44.16 -40.64
N VAL A 513 -31.89 -44.50 -41.62
CA VAL A 513 -31.96 -44.28 -43.10
C VAL A 513 -32.49 -42.95 -43.66
N PRO A 514 -31.76 -42.29 -44.58
CA PRO A 514 -32.22 -41.10 -45.29
C PRO A 514 -33.16 -41.48 -46.45
N VAL A 515 -34.29 -40.79 -46.56
CA VAL A 515 -35.13 -40.82 -47.78
C VAL A 515 -35.26 -39.41 -48.32
N THR A 516 -34.73 -39.25 -49.53
CA THR A 516 -34.91 -38.13 -50.45
C THR A 516 -36.35 -38.09 -50.98
N GLY A 517 -36.96 -36.90 -51.05
CA GLY A 517 -38.24 -36.73 -51.74
C GLY A 517 -38.73 -35.28 -51.70
N ASP A 518 -38.70 -34.64 -52.86
CA ASP A 518 -39.03 -33.23 -53.08
C ASP A 518 -40.51 -33.02 -53.47
N CYS A 519 -41.01 -31.83 -53.14
CA CYS A 519 -42.16 -31.05 -53.63
C CYS A 519 -43.54 -31.67 -54.00
N SER A 520 -44.55 -30.91 -53.54
CA SER A 520 -45.87 -30.64 -54.15
C SER A 520 -47.04 -31.60 -53.88
N THR A 521 -47.98 -31.18 -53.03
CA THR A 521 -49.40 -30.90 -53.36
C THR A 521 -50.22 -30.62 -52.09
N ALA A 522 -51.24 -29.77 -52.28
CA ALA A 522 -52.11 -29.19 -51.27
C ALA A 522 -53.12 -30.17 -50.68
N SER A 523 -53.57 -29.93 -49.43
CA SER A 523 -54.98 -29.55 -49.15
C SER A 523 -55.30 -29.44 -47.65
N SER A 524 -55.86 -28.28 -47.30
CA SER A 524 -56.91 -28.00 -46.32
C SER A 524 -57.33 -29.08 -45.31
N VAL A 525 -57.23 -28.78 -44.01
CA VAL A 525 -58.36 -28.92 -43.07
C VAL A 525 -58.33 -27.75 -42.07
N VAL A 526 -59.42 -26.97 -42.12
CA VAL A 526 -59.88 -25.98 -41.14
C VAL A 526 -60.68 -26.72 -40.06
N LEU A 527 -60.55 -26.32 -38.79
CA LEU A 527 -61.56 -26.35 -37.71
C LEU A 527 -60.94 -25.67 -36.46
N GLN A 528 -61.10 -24.36 -36.28
CA GLN A 528 -62.10 -23.69 -35.44
C GLN A 528 -62.21 -24.14 -33.96
N VAL A 529 -61.57 -23.34 -33.10
CA VAL A 529 -62.11 -22.63 -31.92
C VAL A 529 -63.48 -23.04 -31.35
N VAL A 530 -63.51 -23.42 -30.07
CA VAL A 530 -64.49 -23.04 -29.01
C VAL A 530 -63.73 -23.16 -27.67
N GLY A 531 -63.49 -22.12 -26.85
CA GLY A 531 -64.45 -21.43 -25.96
C GLY A 531 -64.68 -22.26 -24.68
N THR A 532 -64.44 -21.81 -23.44
CA THR A 532 -65.12 -20.67 -22.80
C THR A 532 -64.63 -20.46 -21.34
N GLN A 533 -64.53 -19.17 -20.97
CA GLN A 533 -65.03 -18.49 -19.73
C GLN A 533 -64.49 -18.93 -18.35
N SER A 534 -64.22 -18.03 -17.38
CA SER A 534 -64.85 -16.74 -17.05
C SER A 534 -63.93 -15.52 -17.02
#